data_AF-A0AAD6E8Q3-F1
#
_entry.id   AF-A0AAD6E8Q3-F1
#
_cell.length_a   1.000
_cell.length_b   1.000
_cell.length_c   1.000
_cell.angle_alpha   90.00
_cell.angle_beta   90.00
_cell.angle_gamma   90.00
#
_symmetry.space_group_name_H-M   'P 1'
#
loop_
_entity.id
_entity.type
_entity.pdbx_description
1 polymer ?
#
loop_
_entity_poly.entity_id
_entity_poly.type
_entity_poly.pdbx_seq_one_letter_code
_entity_poly.pdbx_strand_id
1 'polypeptide(L)'
;MVHFVEMMFVRRLQVQERLTKQVALAISEALKPRGVAVIMECSHLCMVIRGVQKVGSTTTTSCMLGCMRSNAKARAEFLALLNRR
;
A
#
# COMPACT_ATOMS: atom_id res chain seq x y z
N MET A 1 4.10 -8.54 -10.39
CA MET A 1 3.22 -7.78 -9.47
C MET A 1 3.11 -6.31 -9.80
N VAL A 2 4.22 -5.58 -10.03
CA VAL A 2 4.19 -4.12 -10.32
C VAL A 2 3.30 -3.78 -11.54
N HIS A 3 3.40 -4.55 -12.63
CA HIS A 3 2.56 -4.37 -13.83
C HIS A 3 1.05 -4.68 -13.61
N PHE A 4 0.69 -5.48 -12.60
CA PHE A 4 -0.70 -5.87 -12.34
C PHE A 4 -1.49 -4.73 -11.66
N VAL A 5 -0.79 -3.92 -10.85
CA VAL A 5 -1.37 -2.78 -10.14
C VAL A 5 -1.72 -1.65 -11.10
N GLU A 6 -0.85 -1.34 -12.07
CA GLU A 6 -1.08 -0.29 -13.07
C GLU A 6 -2.32 -0.54 -13.94
N MET A 7 -2.47 -1.75 -14.48
CA MET A 7 -3.52 -2.03 -15.46
C MET A 7 -4.93 -2.07 -14.85
N MET A 8 -5.07 -2.52 -13.60
CA MET A 8 -6.38 -2.75 -12.99
C MET A 8 -6.86 -1.58 -12.11
N PHE A 9 -5.96 -0.77 -11.54
CA PHE A 9 -6.35 0.16 -10.48
C PHE A 9 -5.90 1.62 -10.63
N VAL A 10 -4.97 1.94 -11.53
CA VAL A 10 -4.37 3.30 -11.62
C VAL A 10 -5.07 4.21 -12.65
N ARG A 11 -5.92 3.66 -13.53
CA ARG A 11 -6.57 4.42 -14.63
C ARG A 11 -7.82 5.22 -14.23
N ARG A 12 -8.13 5.37 -12.94
CA ARG A 12 -9.29 6.13 -12.42
C ARG A 12 -8.92 6.87 -11.14
N LEU A 13 -9.66 7.93 -10.79
CA LEU A 13 -9.60 8.55 -9.46
C LEU A 13 -9.91 7.48 -8.40
N GLN A 14 -8.90 7.09 -7.62
CA GLN A 14 -9.02 6.14 -6.52
C GLN A 14 -8.62 6.80 -5.20
N VAL A 15 -9.29 6.39 -4.13
CA VAL A 15 -8.87 6.65 -2.76
C VAL A 15 -7.73 5.68 -2.42
N GLN A 16 -6.58 6.20 -2.00
CA GLN A 16 -5.34 5.42 -1.83
C GLN A 16 -5.53 4.24 -0.85
N GLU A 17 -6.33 4.42 0.18
CA GLU A 17 -6.70 3.42 1.18
C GLU A 17 -7.44 2.25 0.56
N ARG A 18 -8.39 2.53 -0.35
CA ARG A 18 -9.15 1.52 -1.08
C ARG A 18 -8.25 0.74 -2.01
N LEU A 19 -7.39 1.45 -2.75
CA LEU A 19 -6.41 0.84 -3.65
C LEU A 19 -5.51 -0.15 -2.90
N THR A 20 -4.95 0.27 -1.77
CA THR A 20 -4.05 -0.54 -0.95
C THR A 20 -4.72 -1.85 -0.50
N LYS A 21 -5.99 -1.77 -0.10
CA LYS A 21 -6.79 -2.94 0.29
C LYS A 21 -7.08 -3.86 -0.90
N GLN A 22 -7.45 -3.30 -2.05
CA GLN A 22 -7.75 -4.09 -3.26
C GLN A 22 -6.53 -4.87 -3.74
N VAL A 23 -5.35 -4.24 -3.73
CA VAL A 23 -4.09 -4.93 -4.05
C VAL A 23 -3.85 -6.07 -3.07
N ALA A 24 -3.97 -5.84 -1.76
CA ALA A 24 -3.76 -6.89 -0.75
C ALA A 24 -4.72 -8.09 -0.94
N LEU A 25 -6.00 -7.83 -1.23
CA LEU A 25 -6.99 -8.88 -1.47
C LEU A 25 -6.71 -9.65 -2.76
N ALA A 26 -6.40 -8.97 -3.86
CA ALA A 26 -6.08 -9.61 -5.14
C ALA A 26 -4.87 -10.56 -5.01
N ILE A 27 -3.85 -10.15 -4.25
CA ILE A 27 -2.68 -10.99 -3.95
C ILE A 27 -3.10 -12.21 -3.12
N SER A 28 -3.93 -11.98 -2.10
CA SER A 28 -4.41 -13.05 -1.24
C SER A 28 -5.24 -14.08 -2.02
N GLU A 29 -6.09 -13.64 -2.95
CA GLU A 29 -6.93 -14.51 -3.77
C GLU A 29 -6.12 -15.28 -4.80
N ALA A 30 -5.17 -14.62 -5.47
CA ALA A 30 -4.35 -15.23 -6.52
C ALA A 30 -3.36 -16.25 -5.98
N LEU A 31 -2.71 -15.97 -4.84
CA LEU A 31 -1.60 -16.79 -4.32
C LEU A 31 -1.98 -17.67 -3.13
N LYS A 32 -3.16 -17.44 -2.51
CA LYS A 32 -3.61 -18.10 -1.27
C LYS A 32 -2.50 -18.21 -0.19
N PRO A 33 -1.77 -17.12 0.12
CA PRO A 33 -0.65 -17.18 1.04
C PRO A 33 -1.14 -17.22 2.50
N ARG A 34 -0.24 -17.59 3.42
CA ARG A 34 -0.52 -17.55 4.87
C ARG A 34 -0.72 -16.12 5.40
N GLY A 35 -0.20 -15.11 4.70
CA GLY A 35 -0.39 -13.71 5.01
C GLY A 35 0.10 -12.80 3.89
N VAL A 36 -0.41 -11.57 3.86
CA VAL A 36 -0.06 -10.54 2.88
C VAL A 36 0.20 -9.23 3.61
N ALA A 37 1.24 -8.50 3.21
CA ALA A 37 1.53 -7.16 3.67
C ALA A 37 1.74 -6.26 2.46
N VAL A 38 0.94 -5.19 2.35
CA VAL A 38 1.06 -4.17 1.30
C VAL A 38 1.24 -2.82 1.97
N ILE A 39 2.27 -2.09 1.55
CA ILE A 39 2.50 -0.69 1.92
C ILE A 39 2.66 0.10 0.62
N MET A 40 1.93 1.21 0.53
CA MET A 40 1.96 2.11 -0.61
C MET A 40 2.28 3.51 -0.12
N GLU A 41 3.30 4.12 -0.71
CA GLU A 41 3.65 5.52 -0.50
C GLU A 41 3.45 6.26 -1.81
N CYS A 42 2.66 7.33 -1.79
CA CYS A 42 2.33 8.10 -2.98
C CYS A 42 2.31 9.60 -2.66
N SER A 43 2.73 10.41 -3.62
CA SER A 43 2.56 11.86 -3.58
C SER A 43 1.32 12.24 -4.38
N HIS A 44 0.44 13.05 -3.80
CA HIS A 44 -0.81 13.49 -4.44
C HIS A 44 -0.61 14.81 -5.15
N LEU A 45 -0.61 14.80 -6.49
CA LEU A 45 -0.37 16.00 -7.30
C LEU A 45 -1.38 17.13 -6.99
N CYS A 46 -2.62 16.80 -6.64
CA CYS A 46 -3.62 17.77 -6.21
C CYS A 46 -3.23 18.55 -4.94
N MET A 47 -2.49 17.93 -4.00
CA MET A 47 -1.94 18.59 -2.81
C MET A 47 -0.66 19.39 -3.11
N VAL A 48 0.02 19.04 -4.21
CA VAL A 48 1.27 19.69 -4.64
C VAL A 48 1.00 20.91 -5.52
N ILE A 49 -0.02 20.87 -6.38
CA ILE A 49 -0.32 21.91 -7.39
C ILE A 49 -1.40 22.91 -6.93
N ARG A 50 -2.30 22.55 -6.00
CA ARG A 50 -3.30 23.48 -5.45
C ARG A 50 -3.33 23.40 -3.92
N GLY A 51 -3.16 24.55 -3.24
CA GLY A 51 -3.22 24.65 -1.77
C GLY A 51 -1.86 24.93 -1.12
N VAL A 52 -1.57 24.25 0.02
CA VAL A 52 -0.53 24.56 1.04
C VAL A 52 0.94 24.45 0.54
N GLN A 53 1.17 24.13 -0.75
CA GLN A 53 2.51 24.05 -1.38
C GLN A 53 3.53 23.23 -0.58
N LYS A 54 3.10 22.15 0.08
CA LYS A 54 4.00 21.31 0.88
C LYS A 54 4.72 20.33 -0.04
N VAL A 55 5.77 20.82 -0.68
CA VAL A 55 6.71 20.02 -1.48
C VAL A 55 7.24 18.89 -0.58
N GLY A 56 7.03 17.63 -1.00
CA GLY A 56 7.42 16.44 -0.24
C GLY A 56 6.33 15.80 0.63
N SER A 57 5.08 16.25 0.55
CA SER A 57 3.96 15.56 1.24
C SER A 57 3.64 14.22 0.57
N THR A 58 4.14 13.13 1.16
CA THR A 58 3.74 11.76 0.82
C THR A 58 2.61 11.29 1.73
N THR A 59 1.75 10.44 1.21
CA THR A 59 0.77 9.70 2.01
C THR A 59 1.13 8.23 1.96
N THR A 60 1.24 7.61 3.13
CA THR A 60 1.58 6.20 3.28
C THR A 60 0.37 5.45 3.81
N THR A 61 -0.06 4.44 3.05
CA THR A 61 -1.18 3.57 3.39
C THR A 61 -0.69 2.13 3.50
N SER A 62 -1.34 1.33 4.33
CA SER A 62 -0.97 -0.08 4.51
C SER A 62 -2.17 -0.99 4.64
N CYS A 63 -2.02 -2.24 4.22
CA CYS A 63 -3.00 -3.30 4.42
C CYS A 63 -2.29 -4.62 4.75
N MET A 64 -2.74 -5.27 5.82
CA MET A 64 -2.18 -6.52 6.33
C MET A 64 -3.28 -7.58 6.40
N LEU A 65 -3.02 -8.78 5.88
CA LEU A 65 -3.95 -9.92 5.86
C LEU A 65 -3.27 -11.18 6.42
N GLY A 66 -4.09 -12.13 6.88
CA GLY A 66 -3.62 -13.42 7.41
C GLY A 66 -2.64 -13.27 8.58
N CYS A 67 -1.56 -14.05 8.56
CA CYS A 67 -0.55 -14.03 9.63
C CYS A 67 0.13 -12.66 9.81
N MET A 68 0.21 -11.82 8.77
CA MET A 68 0.76 -10.46 8.88
C MET A 68 -0.15 -9.54 9.70
N ARG A 69 -1.45 -9.84 9.80
CA ARG A 69 -2.41 -9.11 10.62
C ARG A 69 -2.45 -9.63 12.07
N SER A 70 -2.46 -10.95 12.23
CA SER A 70 -2.64 -11.60 13.54
C SER A 70 -1.35 -11.79 14.33
N ASN A 71 -0.19 -11.91 13.68
CA ASN A 71 1.09 -12.08 14.35
C ASN A 71 1.85 -10.75 14.44
N ALA A 72 1.86 -10.16 15.64
CA ALA A 72 2.55 -8.89 15.90
C ALA A 72 4.06 -8.96 15.65
N LYS A 73 4.71 -10.12 15.89
CA LYS A 73 6.15 -10.30 15.65
C LYS A 73 6.48 -10.25 14.17
N ALA A 74 5.73 -10.98 13.34
CA ALA A 74 5.90 -10.98 11.89
C ALA A 74 5.67 -9.58 11.30
N ARG A 75 4.67 -8.85 11.82
CA ARG A 75 4.42 -7.46 11.42
C ARG A 75 5.57 -6.53 11.81
N ALA A 76 6.10 -6.65 13.02
CA ALA A 76 7.22 -5.82 13.49
C ALA A 76 8.49 -6.06 12.67
N GLU A 77 8.81 -7.32 12.36
CA GLU A 77 9.96 -7.69 11.53
C GLU A 77 9.84 -7.09 10.12
N PHE A 78 8.66 -7.18 9.51
CA PHE A 78 8.39 -6.58 8.20
C PHE A 78 8.56 -5.06 8.19
N LEU A 79 8.03 -4.36 9.19
CA LEU A 79 8.17 -2.91 9.32
C LEU A 79 9.63 -2.50 9.58
N ALA A 80 10.37 -3.29 10.38
CA ALA A 80 11.78 -3.04 10.63
C ALA A 80 12.63 -3.15 9.37
N LEU A 81 12.30 -4.07 8.45
CA LEU A 81 13.00 -4.20 7.17
C LEU A 81 12.77 -2.99 6.24
N LEU A 82 11.62 -2.33 6.34
CA LEU A 82 11.29 -1.15 5.52
C LEU A 82 12.00 0.12 6.00
N ASN A 83 12.25 0.24 7.30
CA ASN A 83 12.97 1.37 7.90
C ASN A 83 14.50 1.29 7.74
N ARG A 84 15.04 0.28 7.05
CA ARG A 84 16.48 0.17 6.74
C ARG A 84 16.89 0.92 5.45
N ARG A 85 16.05 1.80 4.93
CA ARG A 85 16.38 2.68 3.79
C ARG A 85 17.07 3.95 4.24
#